data_AF-A0A2D6XLR9-F1
#
_entry.id   AF-A0A2D6XLR9-F1
#
_cell.length_a   1.000
_cell.length_b   1.000
_cell.length_c   1.000
_cell.angle_alpha   90.00
_cell.angle_beta   90.00
_cell.angle_gamma   90.00
#
_symmetry.space_group_name_H-M   'P 1'
#
loop_
_entity.id
_entity.type
_entity.pdbx_description
1 polymer ?
#
loop_
_entity_poly.entity_id
_entity_poly.type
_entity_poly.pdbx_seq_one_letter_code
_entity_poly.pdbx_strand_id
1 'polypeptide(L)'
;MEFENENNSASGLKQNIDRYVELRNQKDEINAKLKEVNKALEPIEQAVVKGMDDMDFKALKSTSGITVTVTVSSFPRITDKTVVIPWMEANGFKDLFTINAQTFRGFFNERMKNGEAVPSEGVEHFTKTALSLKGR
;
A
#
# COMPACT_ATOMS: atom_id res chain seq x y z
N MET A 1 6.20 16.87 -55.92
CA MET A 1 7.03 15.94 -55.13
C MET A 1 6.70 16.15 -53.64
N GLU A 2 5.41 16.09 -53.26
CA GLU A 2 4.94 16.36 -51.88
C GLU A 2 4.08 15.20 -51.31
N PHE A 3 3.60 14.29 -52.16
CA PHE A 3 2.73 13.17 -51.75
C PHE A 3 3.46 11.99 -51.08
N GLU A 4 4.80 11.95 -51.08
CA GLU A 4 5.57 10.85 -50.47
C GLU A 4 5.83 11.06 -48.96
N ASN A 5 5.81 12.30 -48.46
CA ASN A 5 6.11 12.61 -47.05
C ASN A 5 4.92 12.38 -46.11
N GLU A 6 3.68 12.62 -46.57
CA GLU A 6 2.47 12.35 -45.78
C GLU A 6 2.19 10.85 -45.64
N ASN A 7 2.46 10.06 -46.67
CA ASN A 7 2.29 8.60 -46.61
C ASN A 7 3.27 7.92 -45.65
N ASN A 8 4.49 8.45 -45.52
CA ASN A 8 5.52 7.88 -44.65
C ASN A 8 5.27 8.20 -43.16
N SER A 9 4.79 9.40 -42.86
CA SER A 9 4.39 9.81 -41.50
C SER A 9 3.10 9.11 -41.03
N ALA A 10 2.13 8.93 -41.92
CA ALA A 10 0.93 8.13 -41.64
C ALA A 10 1.26 6.64 -41.42
N SER A 11 2.26 6.10 -42.13
CA SER A 11 2.74 4.72 -41.95
C SER A 11 3.38 4.50 -40.58
N GLY A 12 4.30 5.39 -40.16
CA GLY A 12 4.91 5.31 -38.83
C GLY A 12 3.90 5.48 -37.69
N LEU A 13 2.91 6.35 -37.86
CA LEU A 13 1.82 6.49 -36.89
C LEU A 13 0.98 5.21 -36.77
N LYS A 14 0.64 4.57 -37.89
CA LYS A 14 -0.10 3.30 -37.90
C LYS A 14 0.69 2.18 -37.20
N GLN A 15 1.98 2.05 -37.46
CA GLN A 15 2.84 1.09 -36.77
C GLN A 15 2.89 1.32 -35.26
N ASN A 16 2.95 2.59 -34.82
CA ASN A 16 2.90 2.93 -33.40
C ASN A 16 1.53 2.61 -32.78
N ILE A 17 0.43 2.83 -33.50
CA ILE A 17 -0.93 2.46 -33.06
C ILE A 17 -1.04 0.95 -32.92
N ASP A 18 -0.59 0.18 -33.91
CA ASP A 18 -0.63 -1.29 -33.88
C ASP A 18 0.19 -1.83 -32.70
N ARG A 19 1.40 -1.30 -32.49
CA ARG A 19 2.25 -1.67 -31.35
C ARG A 19 1.64 -1.28 -30.02
N TYR A 20 1.00 -0.11 -29.94
CA TYR A 20 0.29 0.34 -28.75
C TYR A 20 -0.87 -0.60 -28.41
N VAL A 21 -1.69 -0.98 -29.40
CA VAL A 21 -2.81 -1.92 -29.22
C VAL A 21 -2.30 -3.28 -28.74
N GLU A 22 -1.24 -3.81 -29.34
CA GLU A 22 -0.63 -5.08 -28.93
C GLU A 22 -0.16 -5.04 -27.46
N LEU A 23 0.62 -4.03 -27.09
CA LEU A 23 1.12 -3.87 -25.73
C LEU A 23 -0.02 -3.62 -24.74
N ARG A 24 -1.08 -2.93 -25.16
CA ARG A 24 -2.26 -2.71 -24.32
C ARG A 24 -2.99 -4.01 -24.03
N ASN A 25 -3.19 -4.85 -25.04
CA ASN A 25 -3.80 -6.17 -24.88
C ASN A 25 -2.96 -7.06 -23.96
N GLN A 26 -1.63 -7.11 -24.17
CA GLN A 26 -0.71 -7.85 -23.28
C GLN A 26 -0.79 -7.37 -21.83
N LYS A 27 -0.84 -6.05 -21.62
CA LYS A 27 -1.03 -5.47 -20.29
C LYS A 27 -2.34 -5.94 -19.65
N ASP A 28 -3.43 -5.93 -20.40
CA ASP A 28 -4.74 -6.31 -19.89
C ASP A 28 -4.80 -7.82 -19.56
N GLU A 29 -4.17 -8.68 -20.36
CA GLU A 29 -3.99 -10.11 -20.05
C GLU A 29 -3.15 -10.35 -18.79
N ILE A 30 -2.03 -9.65 -18.64
CA ILE A 30 -1.17 -9.75 -17.46
C ILE A 30 -1.94 -9.29 -16.22
N ASN A 31 -2.72 -8.21 -16.32
CA ASN A 31 -3.55 -7.74 -15.21
C ASN A 31 -4.63 -8.75 -14.83
N ALA A 32 -5.23 -9.43 -15.80
CA ALA A 32 -6.20 -10.51 -15.54
C ALA A 32 -5.53 -11.67 -14.77
N LYS A 33 -4.38 -12.15 -15.25
CA LYS A 33 -3.59 -13.20 -14.57
C LYS A 33 -3.15 -12.77 -13.18
N LEU A 34 -2.70 -11.53 -13.01
CA LEU A 34 -2.33 -10.96 -11.71
C LEU A 34 -3.52 -10.98 -10.74
N LYS A 35 -4.73 -10.63 -11.22
CA LYS A 35 -5.94 -10.67 -10.41
C LYS A 35 -6.28 -12.10 -9.97
N GLU A 36 -6.13 -13.09 -10.85
CA GLU A 36 -6.34 -14.50 -10.52
C GLU A 36 -5.34 -15.00 -9.48
N VAL A 37 -4.05 -14.69 -9.66
CA VAL A 37 -3.00 -15.04 -8.70
C VAL A 37 -3.26 -14.39 -7.34
N ASN A 38 -3.62 -13.11 -7.31
CA ASN A 38 -3.95 -12.42 -6.06
C ASN A 38 -5.15 -13.06 -5.36
N LYS A 39 -6.19 -13.43 -6.11
CA LYS A 39 -7.37 -14.13 -5.57
C LYS A 39 -7.01 -15.50 -4.97
N ALA A 40 -6.05 -16.21 -5.58
CA ALA A 40 -5.56 -17.49 -5.06
C ALA A 40 -4.65 -17.32 -3.83
N LEU A 41 -3.89 -16.22 -3.75
CA LEU A 41 -3.01 -15.91 -2.61
C LEU A 41 -3.81 -15.50 -1.37
N GLU A 42 -4.88 -14.72 -1.52
CA GLU A 42 -5.65 -14.18 -0.38
C GLU A 42 -6.02 -15.21 0.71
N PRO A 43 -6.64 -16.36 0.40
CA PRO A 43 -6.96 -17.36 1.43
C PRO A 43 -5.70 -18.01 2.04
N ILE A 44 -4.61 -18.14 1.27
CA ILE A 44 -3.33 -18.67 1.77
C ILE A 44 -2.70 -17.68 2.75
N GLU A 45 -2.69 -16.39 2.41
CA GLU A 45 -2.17 -15.34 3.28
C GLU A 45 -2.95 -15.29 4.60
N GLN A 46 -4.28 -15.36 4.54
CA GLN A 46 -5.12 -15.41 5.73
C GLN A 46 -4.82 -16.65 6.59
N ALA A 47 -4.66 -17.82 5.98
CA ALA A 47 -4.35 -19.05 6.69
C ALA A 47 -2.96 -19.00 7.36
N VAL A 48 -1.96 -18.45 6.68
CA VAL A 48 -0.61 -18.28 7.23
C VAL A 48 -0.60 -17.26 8.37
N VAL A 49 -1.25 -16.10 8.19
CA VAL A 49 -1.36 -15.09 9.26
C VAL A 49 -2.03 -15.69 10.48
N LYS A 50 -3.17 -16.37 10.31
CA LYS A 50 -3.88 -17.03 11.41
C LYS A 50 -3.02 -18.10 12.08
N GLY A 51 -2.37 -18.97 11.32
CA GLY A 51 -1.52 -20.02 11.87
C GLY A 51 -0.29 -19.48 12.60
N MET A 52 0.27 -18.36 12.14
CA MET A 52 1.36 -17.67 12.84
C MET A 52 0.87 -17.01 14.14
N ASP A 53 -0.32 -16.41 14.14
CA ASP A 53 -0.94 -15.80 15.33
C ASP A 53 -1.30 -16.86 16.40
N ASP A 54 -1.96 -17.95 15.99
CA ASP A 54 -2.34 -19.08 16.85
C ASP A 54 -1.11 -19.72 17.54
N MET A 55 0.07 -19.62 16.93
CA MET A 55 1.33 -20.20 17.44
C MET A 55 2.30 -19.15 18.02
N ASP A 56 1.89 -17.87 18.12
CA ASP A 56 2.72 -16.73 18.53
C ASP A 56 4.06 -16.63 17.76
N PHE A 57 4.05 -16.99 16.47
CA PHE A 57 5.21 -16.86 15.60
C PHE A 57 5.26 -15.49 14.93
N LYS A 58 6.36 -14.76 15.19
CA LYS A 58 6.63 -13.48 14.50
C LYS A 58 7.32 -13.66 13.15
N ALA A 59 8.03 -14.77 12.97
CA ALA A 59 8.76 -15.10 11.75
C ALA A 59 8.85 -16.61 11.56
N LEU A 60 8.72 -17.08 10.32
CA LEU A 60 8.90 -18.48 9.93
C LEU A 60 9.74 -18.55 8.65
N LYS A 61 10.63 -19.54 8.58
CA LYS A 61 11.41 -19.80 7.35
C LYS A 61 10.69 -20.85 6.52
N SER A 62 10.45 -20.56 5.25
CA SER A 62 9.91 -21.53 4.30
C SER A 62 10.92 -22.63 4.02
N THR A 63 10.45 -23.74 3.46
CA THR A 63 11.31 -24.82 2.96
C THR A 63 12.25 -24.36 1.84
N SER A 64 11.86 -23.32 1.09
CA SER A 64 12.71 -22.67 0.08
C SER A 64 13.71 -21.66 0.66
N GLY A 65 13.74 -21.49 1.98
CA GLY A 65 14.68 -20.62 2.68
C GLY A 65 14.26 -19.16 2.80
N ILE A 66 13.09 -18.77 2.30
CA ILE A 66 12.54 -17.41 2.41
C ILE A 66 11.98 -17.21 3.82
N THR A 67 12.31 -16.10 4.46
CA THR A 67 11.70 -15.76 5.76
C THR A 67 10.39 -15.02 5.53
N VAL A 68 9.31 -15.55 6.09
CA VAL A 68 7.97 -14.97 6.14
C VAL A 68 7.79 -14.33 7.52
N THR A 69 7.40 -13.06 7.56
CA THR A 69 7.05 -12.36 8.81
C THR A 69 5.65 -11.79 8.72
N VAL A 70 4.91 -11.80 9.82
CA VAL A 70 3.64 -11.07 9.91
C VAL A 70 3.95 -9.63 10.29
N THR A 71 3.54 -8.69 9.44
CA THR A 71 3.67 -7.26 9.69
C THR A 71 2.28 -6.67 9.92
N VAL A 72 2.10 -6.03 11.07
CA VAL A 72 0.92 -5.22 11.34
C VAL A 72 1.28 -3.77 11.05
N SER A 73 0.66 -3.20 10.02
CA SER A 73 0.77 -1.77 9.71
C SER A 73 -0.44 -1.05 10.27
N SER A 74 -0.21 -0.03 11.10
CA SER A 74 -1.26 0.87 11.57
C SER A 74 -1.32 2.11 10.67
N PHE A 75 -2.55 2.49 10.31
CA PHE A 75 -2.85 3.65 9.48
C PHE A 75 -3.82 4.57 10.24
N PRO A 76 -3.31 5.54 11.00
CA PRO A 76 -4.15 6.54 11.63
C PRO A 76 -4.72 7.50 10.58
N ARG A 77 -6.02 7.77 10.66
CA ARG A 77 -6.73 8.72 9.83
C ARG A 77 -7.40 9.76 10.72
N ILE A 78 -7.09 11.03 10.48
CA ILE A 78 -7.80 12.14 11.11
C ILE A 78 -9.17 12.27 10.43
N THR A 79 -10.23 12.13 11.20
CA THR A 79 -11.62 12.37 10.76
C THR A 79 -12.12 13.73 11.16
N ASP A 80 -11.66 14.26 12.30
CA ASP A 80 -12.08 15.56 12.80
C ASP A 80 -10.90 16.38 13.36
N LYS A 81 -10.51 17.41 12.60
CA LYS A 81 -9.43 18.32 13.02
C LYS A 81 -9.84 19.23 14.17
N THR A 82 -11.14 19.51 14.32
CA THR A 82 -11.65 20.43 15.36
C THR A 82 -11.50 19.84 16.76
N VAL A 83 -11.43 18.51 16.87
CA VAL A 83 -11.15 17.78 18.12
C VAL A 83 -9.65 17.52 18.30
N VAL A 84 -8.98 17.10 17.22
CA VAL A 84 -7.56 16.73 17.28
C VAL A 84 -6.65 17.92 17.56
N ILE A 85 -6.93 19.08 16.96
CA ILE A 85 -6.09 20.28 17.15
C ILE A 85 -6.09 20.75 18.62
N PRO A 86 -7.25 20.98 19.28
CA PRO A 86 -7.25 21.35 20.70
C PRO A 86 -6.60 20.30 21.60
N TRP A 87 -6.81 19.00 21.32
CA TRP A 87 -6.15 17.94 22.07
C TRP A 87 -4.62 18.04 21.95
N MET A 88 -4.12 18.30 20.74
CA MET A 88 -2.68 18.46 20.51
C MET A 88 -2.12 19.71 21.19
N GLU A 89 -2.85 20.83 21.18
CA GLU A 89 -2.44 22.03 21.92
C GLU A 89 -2.38 21.76 23.43
N ALA A 90 -3.39 21.10 23.99
CA ALA A 90 -3.44 20.75 25.41
C ALA A 90 -2.30 19.81 25.84
N ASN A 91 -1.76 19.01 24.93
CA ASN A 91 -0.66 18.08 25.18
C ASN A 91 0.71 18.63 24.73
N GLY A 92 0.80 19.91 24.35
CA GLY A 92 2.07 20.55 24.01
C GLY A 92 2.61 20.24 22.60
N PHE A 93 1.77 19.72 21.71
CA PHE A 93 2.14 19.31 20.35
C PHE A 93 1.86 20.38 19.28
N LYS A 94 1.80 21.66 19.68
CA LYS A 94 1.42 22.78 18.81
C LYS A 94 2.32 22.92 17.59
N ASP A 95 3.60 22.64 17.73
CA ASP A 95 4.57 22.74 16.63
C ASP A 95 4.30 21.73 15.51
N LEU A 96 3.59 20.63 15.83
CA LEU A 96 3.27 19.58 14.87
C LEU A 96 2.19 20.00 13.85
N PHE A 97 1.50 21.13 14.05
CA PHE A 97 0.49 21.61 13.09
C PHE A 97 1.07 22.12 11.78
N THR A 98 2.34 22.52 11.80
CA THR A 98 3.02 23.10 10.64
C THR A 98 3.64 22.05 9.72
N ILE A 99 3.62 20.78 10.14
CA ILE A 99 4.29 19.69 9.43
C ILE A 99 3.36 19.09 8.38
N ASN A 100 3.97 18.48 7.37
CA ASN A 100 3.24 17.78 6.32
C ASN A 100 2.34 16.66 6.91
N ALA A 101 1.32 16.27 6.13
CA ALA A 101 0.35 15.26 6.56
C ALA A 101 0.98 13.87 6.81
N GLN A 102 2.16 13.57 6.26
CA GLN A 102 2.85 12.30 6.49
C GLN A 102 3.48 12.25 7.89
N THR A 103 4.16 13.32 8.32
CA THR A 103 4.73 13.40 9.67
C THR A 103 3.65 13.37 10.73
N PHE A 104 2.53 14.04 10.48
CA PHE A 104 1.37 14.01 11.36
C PHE A 104 0.80 12.59 11.53
N ARG A 105 0.69 11.82 10.43
CA ARG A 105 0.30 10.39 10.50
C ARG A 105 1.35 9.56 11.23
N GLY A 106 2.64 9.81 11.00
CA GLY A 106 3.74 9.14 11.68
C GLY A 106 3.68 9.31 13.20
N PHE A 107 3.40 10.53 13.66
CA PHE A 107 3.22 10.85 15.08
C PHE A 107 2.12 10.00 15.74
N PHE A 108 0.90 9.98 15.17
CA PHE A 108 -0.18 9.16 15.74
C PHE A 108 0.14 7.66 15.67
N ASN A 109 0.83 7.22 14.64
CA ASN A 109 1.19 5.82 14.48
C ASN A 109 2.17 5.35 15.55
N GLU A 110 3.18 6.16 15.84
CA GLU A 110 4.16 5.90 16.91
C GLU A 110 3.49 5.85 18.28
N ARG A 111 2.63 6.84 18.58
CA ARG A 111 1.88 6.88 19.84
C ARG A 111 0.99 5.65 20.03
N MET A 112 0.23 5.27 19.00
CA MET A 112 -0.62 4.07 19.05
C MET A 112 0.21 2.79 19.25
N LYS A 113 1.35 2.68 18.56
CA LYS A 113 2.25 1.52 18.68
C LYS A 113 2.85 1.39 20.08
N ASN A 114 3.10 2.51 20.76
CA ASN A 114 3.65 2.56 22.11
C ASN A 114 2.57 2.50 23.21
N GLY A 115 1.29 2.44 22.86
CA GLY A 115 0.19 2.52 23.83
C GLY A 115 0.03 3.89 24.48
N GLU A 116 0.53 4.94 23.85
CA GLU A 116 0.41 6.32 24.32
C GLU A 116 -0.97 6.89 23.99
N ALA A 117 -1.40 7.87 24.79
CA ALA A 117 -2.70 8.50 24.61
C ALA A 117 -2.83 9.18 23.23
N VAL A 118 -3.95 8.93 22.58
CA VAL A 118 -4.43 9.59 21.36
C VAL A 118 -5.85 10.13 21.64
N PRO A 119 -6.31 11.17 20.93
CA PRO A 119 -7.67 11.68 21.14
C PRO A 119 -8.69 10.56 20.85
N SER A 120 -9.68 10.43 21.74
CA SER A 120 -10.72 9.40 21.66
C SER A 120 -11.67 9.58 20.48
N GLU A 121 -11.72 10.79 19.94
CA GLU A 121 -12.53 11.19 18.79
C GLU A 121 -11.66 11.91 17.77
N GLY A 122 -12.07 11.91 16.51
CA GLY A 122 -11.36 12.61 15.44
C GLY A 122 -10.13 11.89 14.87
N VAL A 123 -9.77 10.71 15.41
CA VAL A 123 -8.77 9.81 14.84
C VAL A 123 -9.32 8.39 14.73
N GLU A 124 -9.47 7.91 13.50
CA GLU A 124 -9.74 6.51 13.20
C GLU A 124 -8.43 5.72 13.08
N HIS A 125 -8.43 4.48 13.56
CA HIS A 125 -7.31 3.58 13.48
C HIS A 125 -7.65 2.38 12.59
N PHE A 126 -6.88 2.20 11.52
CA PHE A 126 -7.02 1.05 10.64
C PHE A 126 -5.76 0.20 10.70
N THR A 127 -5.88 -1.06 11.12
CA THR A 127 -4.78 -2.02 11.06
C THR A 127 -4.88 -2.85 9.80
N LYS A 128 -3.74 -3.04 9.13
CA LYS A 128 -3.59 -4.00 8.06
C LYS A 128 -2.51 -5.00 8.45
N THR A 129 -2.90 -6.25 8.58
CA THR A 129 -1.98 -7.37 8.72
C THR A 129 -1.62 -7.89 7.34
N ALA A 130 -0.33 -8.07 7.09
CA ALA A 130 0.19 -8.57 5.83
C ALA A 130 1.41 -9.47 6.05
N LEU A 131 1.67 -10.37 5.12
CA LEU A 131 2.91 -11.13 5.09
C LEU A 131 3.99 -10.31 4.39
N SER A 132 5.19 -10.31 4.98
CA SER A 132 6.39 -9.78 4.36
C SER A 132 7.38 -10.92 4.10
N LEU A 133 8.01 -10.90 2.93
CA LEU A 133 9.00 -11.88 2.51
C LEU A 133 10.39 -11.23 2.52
N LYS A 134 11.34 -11.82 3.23
CA LYS A 134 12.75 -11.38 3.26
C LYS A 134 13.66 -12.49 2.71
N GLY A 135 14.57 -12.11 1.82
CA GLY A 135 15.54 -13.02 1.18
C GLY A 135 15.21 -13.40 -0.27
N ARG A 136 14.60 -12.48 -1.03
CA ARG A 136 14.61 -12.52 -2.50
C ARG A 136 15.85 -11.82 -3.03
#